data_AF-A0A6B3I2J4-F1
#
_entry.id   AF-A0A6B3I2J4-F1
#
_cell.length_a   1.000
_cell.length_b   1.000
_cell.length_c   1.000
_cell.angle_alpha   90.00
_cell.angle_beta   90.00
_cell.angle_gamma   90.00
#
_symmetry.space_group_name_H-M   'P 1'
#
loop_
_entity.id
_entity.type
_entity.pdbx_description
1 polymer ?
#
loop_
_entity_poly.entity_id
_entity_poly.type
_entity_poly.pdbx_seq_one_letter_code
_entity_poly.pdbx_strand_id
1 'polypeptide(L)'
;MGTTQLESVQEPKYWHLKTVLSEALDSDFAVGEILPNERDLAARFGVARATLRQALEQLELEGRLQRRRGVGTTVAPPRVGVAVATAQHEWAGGAVGEAWQPVDCGSEAAPSAVAAMLGTGTEPVHVVRRIRDTHGQAVAAELLYVPASSVPDLSA
;
A
#
# COMPACT_ATOMS: atom_id res chain seq x y z
N MET A 1 0.94 42.68 6.64
CA MET A 1 1.76 41.96 5.64
C MET A 1 3.06 41.53 6.32
N GLY A 2 3.05 40.39 7.01
CA GLY A 2 4.25 39.84 7.66
C GLY A 2 4.76 38.68 6.83
N THR A 3 5.91 38.86 6.18
CA THR A 3 6.63 37.77 5.53
C THR A 3 7.24 36.91 6.63
N THR A 4 6.71 35.72 6.87
CA THR A 4 7.37 34.69 7.67
C THR A 4 8.64 34.29 6.94
N GLN A 5 9.78 34.87 7.34
CA GLN A 5 11.08 34.35 6.95
C GLN A 5 11.24 32.98 7.61
N LEU A 6 11.19 31.92 6.81
CA LEU A 6 11.61 30.60 7.24
C LEU A 6 13.13 30.66 7.41
N GLU A 7 13.60 30.82 8.64
CA GLU A 7 15.01 30.61 8.97
C GLU A 7 15.41 29.22 8.46
N SER A 8 16.51 29.14 7.70
CA SER A 8 17.00 27.89 7.15
C SER A 8 17.48 26.99 8.28
N VAL A 9 16.59 26.14 8.80
CA VAL A 9 16.93 25.10 9.77
C VAL A 9 17.89 24.14 9.07
N GLN A 10 19.10 23.97 9.60
CA GLN A 10 20.01 22.92 9.11
C GLN A 10 19.29 21.58 9.17
N GLU A 11 19.16 20.91 8.03
CA GLU A 11 18.52 19.61 7.96
C GLU A 11 19.16 18.65 8.97
N PRO A 12 18.35 17.94 9.79
CA PRO A 12 18.88 16.95 10.71
C PRO A 12 19.70 15.91 9.95
N LYS A 13 20.91 15.60 10.43
CA LYS A 13 21.85 14.67 9.76
C LYS A 13 21.24 13.30 9.43
N TYR A 14 20.25 12.84 10.18
CA TYR A 14 19.55 11.59 9.90
C TYR A 14 18.68 11.67 8.63
N TRP A 15 18.18 12.85 8.27
CA TRP A 15 17.31 13.06 7.11
C TRP A 15 18.09 12.91 5.81
N HIS A 16 19.27 13.54 5.74
CA HIS A 16 20.21 13.33 4.63
C HIS A 16 20.63 11.86 4.51
N LEU A 17 20.96 11.22 5.64
CA LEU A 17 21.29 9.79 5.66
C LEU A 17 20.13 8.91 5.20
N LYS A 18 18.88 9.25 5.54
CA LYS A 18 17.68 8.54 5.08
C LYS A 18 17.57 8.58 3.55
N THR A 19 17.79 9.75 2.95
CA THR A 19 17.75 9.90 1.48
C THR A 19 18.81 9.05 0.80
N VAL A 20 20.06 9.13 1.27
CA VAL A 20 21.16 8.32 0.72
C VAL A 20 20.91 6.81 0.90
N LEU A 21 20.41 6.39 2.07
CA LEU A 21 20.03 5.00 2.31
C LEU A 21 18.87 4.56 1.43
N SER A 22 17.90 5.43 1.18
CA SER A 22 16.77 5.16 0.28
C SER A 22 17.28 4.86 -1.13
N GLU A 23 18.15 5.71 -1.67
CA GLU A 23 18.76 5.50 -2.99
C GLU A 23 19.57 4.20 -3.04
N ALA A 24 20.38 3.92 -2.00
CA ALA A 24 21.14 2.67 -1.92
C ALA A 24 20.22 1.44 -1.86
N LEU A 25 19.07 1.51 -1.18
CA LEU A 25 18.09 0.43 -1.16
C LEU A 25 17.44 0.19 -2.53
N ASP A 26 17.43 1.18 -3.42
CA ASP A 26 16.91 1.05 -4.78
C ASP A 26 17.95 0.53 -5.78
N SER A 27 19.24 0.82 -5.55
CA SER A 27 20.32 0.46 -6.48
C SER A 27 21.13 -0.77 -6.07
N ASP A 28 21.39 -0.94 -4.78
CA ASP A 28 22.43 -1.85 -4.27
C ASP A 28 21.87 -3.13 -3.64
N PHE A 29 20.57 -3.17 -3.32
CA PHE A 29 19.95 -4.28 -2.58
C PHE A 29 18.74 -4.84 -3.31
N ALA A 30 18.57 -6.16 -3.26
CA ALA A 30 17.37 -6.82 -3.75
C ALA A 30 16.23 -6.78 -2.71
N VAL A 31 14.99 -6.80 -3.19
CA VAL A 31 13.81 -6.99 -2.33
C VAL A 31 13.95 -8.29 -1.53
N GLY A 32 13.76 -8.22 -0.22
CA GLY A 32 13.92 -9.35 0.69
C GLY A 32 15.36 -9.61 1.16
N GLU A 33 16.36 -8.91 0.60
CA GLU A 33 17.75 -9.04 1.03
C GLU A 33 17.95 -8.54 2.46
N ILE A 34 18.81 -9.24 3.22
CA ILE A 34 19.15 -8.89 4.59
C ILE A 34 20.20 -7.79 4.58
N LEU A 35 19.90 -6.68 5.24
CA LEU A 35 20.86 -5.59 5.40
C LEU A 35 22.05 -6.04 6.27
N PRO A 36 23.26 -5.52 6.01
CA PRO A 36 24.38 -5.68 6.93
C PRO A 36 24.00 -5.15 8.32
N ASN A 37 24.73 -5.59 9.35
CA ASN A 37 24.46 -5.12 10.70
C ASN A 37 24.69 -3.59 10.82
N GLU A 38 24.08 -2.97 11.83
CA GLU A 38 24.15 -1.52 12.03
C GLU A 38 25.58 -0.98 12.14
N ARG A 39 26.52 -1.78 12.68
CA ARG A 39 27.90 -1.33 12.87
C ARG A 39 28.58 -1.17 11.52
N ASP A 40 28.42 -2.15 10.64
CA ASP A 40 29.08 -2.18 9.34
C ASP A 40 28.43 -1.15 8.39
N LEU A 41 27.10 -0.98 8.45
CA LEU A 41 26.41 0.11 7.76
C LEU A 41 26.86 1.49 8.25
N ALA A 42 26.99 1.69 9.57
CA ALA A 42 27.40 2.99 10.10
C ALA A 42 28.83 3.35 9.67
N ALA A 43 29.72 2.35 9.61
CA ALA A 43 31.06 2.50 9.06
C ALA A 43 31.05 2.82 7.56
N ARG A 44 30.22 2.11 6.77
CA ARG A 44 30.07 2.34 5.31
C ARG A 44 29.63 3.76 5.00
N PHE A 45 28.69 4.31 5.78
CA PHE A 45 28.15 5.66 5.56
C PHE A 45 28.88 6.75 6.35
N GLY A 46 29.89 6.41 7.17
CA GLY A 46 30.68 7.40 7.92
C GLY A 46 29.87 8.16 8.98
N VAL A 47 28.87 7.53 9.60
CA VAL A 47 27.93 8.17 10.52
C VAL A 47 27.93 7.51 11.91
N ALA A 48 27.46 8.24 12.92
CA ALA A 48 27.23 7.67 14.23
C ALA A 48 26.10 6.63 14.20
N ARG A 49 26.23 5.55 14.98
CA ARG A 49 25.22 4.47 15.04
C ARG A 49 23.83 4.97 15.44
N ALA A 50 23.75 5.99 16.31
CA ALA A 50 22.47 6.59 16.69
C ALA A 50 21.75 7.25 15.51
N THR A 51 22.50 7.96 14.65
CA THR A 51 21.98 8.60 13.44
C THR A 51 21.54 7.57 12.41
N LEU A 52 22.32 6.49 12.23
CA LEU A 52 21.91 5.37 11.37
C LEU A 52 20.63 4.72 11.86
N ARG A 53 20.54 4.42 13.16
CA ARG A 53 19.36 3.79 13.73
C ARG A 53 18.12 4.64 13.49
N GLN A 54 18.21 5.95 13.71
CA GLN A 54 17.12 6.88 13.45
C GLN A 54 16.70 6.88 11.96
N ALA A 55 17.66 6.84 11.03
CA ALA A 55 17.34 6.75 9.60
C ALA A 55 16.67 5.40 9.24
N LEU A 56 17.16 4.28 9.77
CA LEU A 56 16.57 2.96 9.56
C LEU A 56 15.16 2.85 10.15
N GLU A 57 14.91 3.45 11.31
CA GLU A 57 13.57 3.52 11.92
C GLU A 57 12.59 4.29 11.04
N GLN A 58 13.02 5.39 10.41
CA GLN A 58 12.16 6.13 9.47
C GLN A 58 11.88 5.33 8.19
N LEU A 59 12.88 4.64 7.64
CA LEU A 59 12.69 3.77 6.47
C LEU A 59 11.78 2.56 6.80
N GLU A 60 11.85 2.04 8.02
CA GLU A 60 10.92 1.02 8.50
C GLU A 60 9.49 1.56 8.62
N LEU A 61 9.32 2.77 9.17
CA LEU A 61 8.03 3.45 9.27
C LEU A 61 7.39 3.68 7.89
N GLU A 62 8.19 4.13 6.93
CA GLU A 62 7.82 4.32 5.52
C GLU A 62 7.55 2.98 4.80
N GLY A 63 7.88 1.85 5.43
CA GLY A 63 7.65 0.52 4.87
C GLY A 63 8.66 0.09 3.83
N ARG A 64 9.80 0.76 3.76
CA ARG A 64 10.94 0.41 2.91
C ARG A 64 11.77 -0.73 3.49
N LEU A 65 11.72 -0.91 4.80
CA LEU A 65 12.41 -1.97 5.54
C LEU A 65 11.42 -2.74 6.41
N GLN A 66 11.76 -3.99 6.72
CA GLN A 66 11.04 -4.83 7.69
C GLN A 66 12.02 -5.46 8.67
N ARG A 67 11.70 -5.44 9.97
CA ARG A 67 12.49 -6.14 11.00
C ARG A 67 11.80 -7.43 11.43
N ARG A 68 12.53 -8.54 11.38
CA ARG A 68 12.05 -9.86 11.86
C ARG A 68 13.01 -10.41 12.90
N ARG A 69 12.47 -10.78 14.07
CA ARG A 69 13.26 -11.35 15.16
C ARG A 69 13.95 -12.64 14.70
N GLY A 70 15.26 -12.71 14.87
CA GLY A 70 16.08 -13.85 14.43
C GLY A 70 16.57 -13.79 12.98
N VAL A 71 16.06 -12.88 12.14
CA VAL A 71 16.47 -12.73 10.73
C VAL A 71 17.23 -11.42 10.51
N GLY A 72 16.84 -10.35 11.21
CA GLY A 72 17.45 -9.02 11.06
C GLY A 72 16.54 -8.04 10.34
N THR A 73 17.14 -7.01 9.73
CA THR A 73 16.43 -6.00 8.94
C THR A 73 16.55 -6.39 7.46
N THR A 74 15.45 -6.43 6.73
CA THR A 74 15.47 -6.75 5.29
C THR A 74 14.77 -5.68 4.46
N VAL A 75 15.12 -5.61 3.18
CA VAL A 75 14.42 -4.73 2.21
C VAL A 75 12.99 -5.20 2.07
N ALA A 76 12.04 -4.31 2.36
CA ALA A 76 10.62 -4.64 2.21
C ALA A 76 10.23 -4.57 0.72
N PRO A 77 9.28 -5.40 0.28
CA PRO A 77 8.65 -5.20 -1.02
C PRO A 77 7.93 -3.84 -1.05
N PRO A 78 7.84 -3.17 -2.22
CA PRO A 78 7.13 -1.91 -2.34
C PRO A 78 5.68 -2.07 -1.87
N ARG A 79 5.22 -1.15 -1.03
CA ARG A 79 3.82 -1.10 -0.61
C ARG A 79 2.98 -0.67 -1.82
N VAL A 80 2.22 -1.60 -2.38
CA VAL A 80 1.19 -1.25 -3.37
C VAL A 80 -0.01 -0.70 -2.59
N GLY A 81 -0.11 0.63 -2.54
CA GLY A 81 -1.27 1.30 -1.97
C GLY A 81 -2.47 1.12 -2.90
N VAL A 82 -3.50 0.44 -2.43
CA VAL A 82 -4.79 0.40 -3.12
C VAL A 82 -5.58 1.58 -2.61
N ALA A 83 -5.80 2.59 -3.44
CA ALA A 83 -6.67 3.70 -3.09
C ALA A 83 -8.07 3.15 -2.80
N VAL A 84 -8.51 3.23 -1.55
CA VAL A 84 -9.90 2.97 -1.17
C VAL A 84 -10.68 4.25 -1.47
N ALA A 85 -10.79 4.60 -2.75
CA ALA A 85 -11.57 5.74 -3.20
C ALA A 85 -12.94 5.25 -3.68
N THR A 86 -14.01 5.82 -3.14
CA THR A 86 -15.38 5.71 -3.67
C THR A 86 -15.62 6.62 -4.89
N ALA A 87 -14.57 7.28 -5.39
CA ALA A 87 -14.67 8.25 -6.46
C ALA A 87 -14.85 7.57 -7.83
N GLN A 88 -16.11 7.55 -8.24
CA GLN A 88 -16.73 7.32 -9.55
C GLN A 88 -16.00 7.73 -10.86
N HIS A 89 -14.76 8.23 -10.83
CA HIS A 89 -14.00 8.62 -12.04
C HIS A 89 -12.89 7.65 -12.45
N GLU A 90 -12.69 6.53 -11.74
CA GLU A 90 -11.81 5.43 -12.19
C GLU A 90 -12.59 4.19 -12.65
N TRP A 91 -13.90 4.33 -12.93
CA TRP A 91 -14.72 3.23 -13.47
C TRP A 91 -14.64 3.09 -15.00
N ALA A 92 -13.48 3.39 -15.57
CA ALA A 92 -13.14 3.01 -16.93
C ALA A 92 -11.68 2.56 -16.91
N GLY A 93 -11.46 1.24 -16.92
CA GLY A 93 -10.18 0.61 -17.23
C GLY A 93 -8.95 1.32 -16.67
N GLY A 94 -8.64 1.10 -15.39
CA GLY A 94 -7.31 1.38 -14.86
C GLY A 94 -6.24 0.79 -15.78
N ALA A 95 -5.10 1.49 -15.88
CA ALA A 95 -4.00 1.18 -16.80
C ALA A 95 -3.81 -0.33 -16.97
N VAL A 96 -3.63 -0.76 -18.24
CA VAL A 96 -3.47 -2.17 -18.63
C VAL A 96 -2.50 -2.88 -17.67
N GLY A 97 -3.02 -3.77 -16.82
CA GLY A 97 -2.25 -4.48 -15.79
C GLY A 97 -2.73 -4.29 -14.35
N GLU A 98 -3.62 -3.32 -14.07
CA GLU A 98 -4.11 -3.02 -12.72
C GLU A 98 -5.63 -3.15 -12.56
N ALA A 99 -6.31 -3.79 -13.52
CA ALA A 99 -7.75 -3.96 -13.49
C ALA A 99 -8.18 -4.96 -12.42
N TRP A 100 -9.34 -4.71 -11.79
CA TRP A 100 -10.02 -5.71 -10.97
C TRP A 100 -10.42 -6.91 -11.82
N GLN A 101 -10.06 -8.10 -11.38
CA GLN A 101 -10.45 -9.36 -11.99
C GLN A 101 -11.61 -9.97 -11.20
N PRO A 102 -12.75 -10.28 -11.85
CA PRO A 102 -13.84 -10.97 -11.18
C PRO A 102 -13.39 -12.37 -10.81
N VAL A 103 -13.61 -12.73 -9.54
CA VAL A 103 -13.39 -14.09 -9.02
C VAL A 103 -14.68 -14.87 -9.06
N ASP A 104 -15.79 -14.23 -8.70
CA ASP A 104 -17.09 -14.86 -8.54
C ASP A 104 -18.21 -13.81 -8.67
N CYS A 105 -19.34 -14.24 -9.21
CA CYS A 105 -20.55 -13.43 -9.36
C CYS A 105 -21.76 -14.34 -9.12
N GLY A 106 -22.66 -13.92 -8.22
CA GLY A 106 -23.83 -14.71 -7.86
C GLY A 106 -25.03 -13.84 -7.48
N SER A 107 -26.19 -14.48 -7.36
CA SER A 107 -27.40 -13.85 -6.80
C SER A 107 -27.60 -14.37 -5.39
N GLU A 108 -27.44 -13.51 -4.39
CA GLU A 108 -27.50 -13.87 -2.98
C GLU A 108 -28.31 -12.84 -2.19
N ALA A 109 -28.80 -13.23 -1.01
CA ALA A 109 -29.41 -12.28 -0.08
C ALA A 109 -28.33 -11.38 0.54
N ALA A 110 -28.53 -10.06 0.48
CA ALA A 110 -27.63 -9.11 1.14
C ALA A 110 -27.73 -9.24 2.68
N PRO A 111 -26.62 -9.08 3.42
CA PRO A 111 -26.68 -8.93 4.87
C PRO A 111 -27.62 -7.78 5.25
N SER A 112 -28.34 -7.91 6.37
CA SER A 112 -29.42 -6.97 6.75
C SER A 112 -28.99 -5.50 6.76
N ALA A 113 -27.77 -5.20 7.22
CA ALA A 113 -27.22 -3.84 7.21
C ALA A 113 -27.03 -3.30 5.78
N VAL A 114 -26.59 -4.14 4.84
CA VAL A 114 -26.39 -3.77 3.44
C VAL A 114 -27.73 -3.65 2.73
N ALA A 115 -28.66 -4.58 2.95
CA ALA A 115 -30.02 -4.53 2.44
C ALA A 115 -30.71 -3.21 2.82
N ALA A 116 -30.59 -2.80 4.09
CA ALA A 116 -31.11 -1.52 4.57
C ALA A 116 -30.47 -0.31 3.88
N MET A 117 -29.16 -0.34 3.63
CA MET A 117 -28.47 0.75 2.89
C MET A 117 -28.87 0.80 1.42
N LEU A 118 -29.08 -0.35 0.79
CA LEU A 118 -29.49 -0.45 -0.61
C LEU A 118 -30.99 -0.18 -0.83
N GLY A 119 -31.79 -0.16 0.24
CA GLY A 119 -33.25 -0.10 0.16
C GLY A 119 -33.87 -1.38 -0.43
N THR A 120 -33.10 -2.45 -0.56
CA THR A 120 -33.56 -3.77 -0.99
C THR A 120 -34.09 -4.50 0.24
N GLY A 121 -35.31 -5.03 0.18
CA GLY A 121 -35.90 -5.79 1.28
C GLY A 121 -35.23 -7.17 1.45
N THR A 122 -35.99 -8.23 1.24
CA THR A 122 -35.46 -9.61 1.19
C THR A 122 -35.12 -10.05 -0.24
N GLU A 123 -35.18 -9.13 -1.20
CA GLU A 123 -34.88 -9.41 -2.60
C GLU A 123 -33.39 -9.74 -2.77
N PRO A 124 -33.05 -10.74 -3.60
CA PRO A 124 -31.67 -11.07 -3.86
C PRO A 124 -30.99 -9.95 -4.64
N VAL A 125 -29.70 -9.75 -4.36
CA VAL A 125 -28.83 -8.79 -5.04
C VAL A 125 -27.73 -9.55 -5.77
N HIS A 126 -27.14 -8.92 -6.79
CA HIS A 126 -25.90 -9.43 -7.37
C HIS A 126 -24.77 -9.21 -6.37
N VAL A 127 -24.03 -10.26 -6.10
CA VAL A 127 -22.84 -10.27 -5.25
C VAL A 127 -21.65 -10.55 -6.14
N VAL A 128 -20.75 -9.58 -6.26
CA VAL A 128 -19.55 -9.67 -7.11
C VAL A 128 -18.31 -9.62 -6.23
N ARG A 129 -17.49 -10.66 -6.33
CA ARG A 129 -16.19 -10.76 -5.67
C ARG A 129 -15.11 -10.54 -6.71
N ARG A 130 -14.22 -9.60 -6.45
CA ARG A 130 -13.11 -9.28 -7.36
C ARG A 130 -11.82 -9.06 -6.61
N ILE A 131 -10.71 -9.38 -7.27
CA ILE A 131 -9.36 -9.18 -6.75
C ILE A 131 -8.59 -8.24 -7.65
N ARG A 132 -7.65 -7.51 -7.08
CA ARG A 132 -6.68 -6.72 -7.85
C ARG A 132 -5.32 -7.32 -7.61
N ASP A 133 -4.68 -7.72 -8.70
CA ASP A 133 -3.29 -8.14 -8.71
C ASP A 133 -2.41 -7.01 -9.21
N THR A 134 -1.20 -6.92 -8.66
CA THR A 134 -0.15 -6.03 -9.16
C THR A 134 1.16 -6.80 -9.10
N HIS A 135 1.82 -6.95 -10.25
CA HIS A 135 3.05 -7.75 -10.40
C HIS A 135 2.95 -9.18 -9.82
N GLY A 136 1.82 -9.86 -10.02
CA GLY A 136 1.61 -11.24 -9.58
C GLY A 136 1.41 -11.39 -8.07
N GLN A 137 1.08 -10.30 -7.36
CA GLN A 137 0.67 -10.32 -5.97
C GLN A 137 -0.74 -9.75 -5.83
N ALA A 138 -1.61 -10.46 -5.10
CA ALA A 138 -2.94 -9.98 -4.76
C ALA A 138 -2.81 -8.82 -3.76
N VAL A 139 -3.17 -7.62 -4.20
CA VAL A 139 -3.02 -6.38 -3.42
C VAL A 139 -4.35 -5.90 -2.84
N ALA A 140 -5.48 -6.32 -3.43
CA ALA A 140 -6.81 -5.93 -2.98
C ALA A 140 -7.86 -7.02 -3.22
N ALA A 141 -8.90 -7.02 -2.39
CA ALA A 141 -10.14 -7.74 -2.61
C ALA A 141 -11.33 -6.81 -2.39
N GLU A 142 -12.37 -6.97 -3.20
CA GLU A 142 -13.60 -6.20 -3.06
C GLU A 142 -14.83 -7.11 -3.19
N LEU A 143 -15.85 -6.77 -2.42
CA LEU A 143 -17.15 -7.41 -2.42
C LEU A 143 -18.21 -6.36 -2.68
N LEU A 144 -18.84 -6.42 -3.86
CA LEU A 144 -19.92 -5.52 -4.23
C LEU A 144 -21.28 -6.19 -4.01
N TYR A 145 -22.22 -5.43 -3.47
CA TYR A 145 -23.63 -5.77 -3.46
C TYR A 145 -24.36 -4.79 -4.39
N VAL A 146 -24.94 -5.31 -5.48
CA VAL A 146 -25.57 -4.52 -6.53
C VAL A 146 -27.03 -4.94 -6.65
N PRO A 147 -28.02 -4.03 -6.47
CA PRO A 147 -29.42 -4.35 -6.67
C PRO A 147 -29.66 -4.93 -8.07
N ALA A 148 -30.45 -6.01 -8.18
CA ALA A 148 -30.74 -6.65 -9.46
C ALA A 148 -31.38 -5.70 -10.48
N SER A 149 -32.17 -4.73 -9.99
CA SER A 149 -32.78 -3.69 -10.83
C SER A 149 -31.78 -2.75 -11.49
N SER A 150 -30.57 -2.58 -10.92
CA SER A 150 -29.53 -1.71 -11.47
C SER A 150 -28.83 -2.33 -12.67
N VAL A 151 -28.72 -3.66 -12.73
CA VAL A 151 -28.03 -4.40 -13.80
C VAL A 151 -28.77 -5.72 -14.09
N PRO A 152 -29.98 -5.66 -14.68
CA PRO A 152 -30.87 -6.81 -14.79
C PRO A 152 -30.33 -7.95 -15.66
N ASP A 153 -29.43 -7.64 -16.61
CA ASP A 153 -28.86 -8.62 -17.55
C ASP A 153 -27.53 -9.22 -17.06
N LEU A 154 -27.14 -8.97 -15.81
CA LEU A 154 -25.90 -9.51 -15.26
C LEU A 154 -26.05 -11.02 -15.02
N SER A 155 -25.56 -11.82 -15.96
CA SER A 155 -25.42 -13.26 -15.82
C SER A 155 -24.24 -13.60 -14.92
N ALA A 156 -24.48 -14.46 -13.93
CA ALA A 156 -23.44 -15.10 -13.11
C ALA A 156 -22.45 -15.89 -13.97
#